data_AF-A0A9D6YVK4-F1
#
_entry.id   AF-A0A9D6YVK4-F1
#
_cell.length_a   1.000
_cell.length_b   1.000
_cell.length_c   1.000
_cell.angle_alpha   90.00
_cell.angle_beta   90.00
_cell.angle_gamma   90.00
#
_symmetry.space_group_name_H-M   'P 1'
#
loop_
_entity.id
_entity.type
_entity.pdbx_description
1 polymer ?
#
loop_
_entity_poly.entity_id
_entity_poly.type
_entity_poly.pdbx_seq_one_letter_code
_entity_poly.pdbx_strand_id
1 'polypeptide(L)'
;MLKWDKLKIDIKKGADSLKTGMKKVVKQAVTEVDVLKLKYEREKVKRELSSVYQRIGELVFDMAAEGKKDILKDPDINRLFNEVSHLEETEKRLDVEISETREYVKVKKESQKEENF
;
A
#
# COMPACT_ATOMS: atom_id res chain seq x y z
N MET A 1 -39.97 -40.59 -11.98
CA MET A 1 -39.67 -39.64 -10.89
C MET A 1 -38.20 -39.21 -10.99
N LEU A 2 -37.81 -38.43 -12.03
CA LEU A 2 -36.39 -38.20 -12.41
C LEU A 2 -36.06 -36.76 -12.83
N LYS A 3 -37.02 -35.82 -12.72
CA LYS A 3 -36.84 -34.43 -13.16
C LYS A 3 -36.30 -33.51 -12.07
N TRP A 4 -36.53 -33.85 -10.81
CA TRP A 4 -36.16 -33.03 -9.66
C TRP A 4 -34.67 -33.14 -9.30
N ASP A 5 -34.07 -34.32 -9.49
CA ASP A 5 -32.66 -34.53 -9.15
C ASP A 5 -31.71 -33.88 -10.15
N LYS A 6 -32.06 -33.88 -11.45
CA LYS A 6 -31.31 -33.12 -12.46
C LYS A 6 -31.37 -31.61 -12.22
N LEU A 7 -32.56 -31.09 -11.91
CA LEU A 7 -32.72 -29.66 -11.59
C LEU A 7 -31.87 -29.24 -10.37
N LYS A 8 -31.81 -30.08 -9.32
CA LYS A 8 -30.94 -29.84 -8.14
C LYS A 8 -29.46 -29.89 -8.49
N ILE A 9 -29.04 -30.81 -9.34
CA ILE A 9 -27.64 -30.94 -9.76
C ILE A 9 -27.22 -29.74 -10.62
N ASP A 10 -28.08 -29.29 -11.54
CA ASP A 10 -27.77 -28.18 -12.43
C ASP A 10 -27.76 -26.83 -11.70
N ILE A 11 -28.65 -26.64 -10.71
CA ILE A 11 -28.61 -25.47 -9.80
C ILE A 11 -27.34 -25.48 -8.95
N LYS A 12 -26.93 -26.65 -8.46
CA LYS A 12 -25.70 -26.80 -7.65
C LYS A 12 -24.44 -26.53 -8.49
N LYS A 13 -24.39 -27.04 -9.73
CA LYS A 13 -23.30 -26.76 -10.68
C LYS A 13 -23.26 -25.29 -11.10
N GLY A 14 -24.42 -24.64 -11.30
CA GLY A 14 -24.51 -23.21 -11.58
C GLY A 14 -24.10 -22.32 -10.40
N ALA A 15 -24.41 -22.73 -9.17
CA ALA A 15 -23.99 -22.03 -7.96
C ALA A 15 -22.49 -22.22 -7.66
N ASP A 16 -21.94 -23.40 -7.96
CA ASP A 16 -20.52 -23.69 -7.80
C ASP A 16 -19.68 -22.99 -8.90
N SER A 17 -20.19 -22.87 -10.14
CA SER A 17 -19.54 -22.06 -11.19
C SER A 17 -19.60 -20.56 -10.89
N LEU A 18 -20.71 -20.06 -10.35
CA LEU A 18 -20.82 -18.68 -9.83
C LEU A 18 -19.88 -18.42 -8.64
N LYS A 19 -19.74 -19.36 -7.69
CA LYS A 19 -18.77 -19.26 -6.61
C LYS A 19 -17.33 -19.27 -7.10
N THR A 20 -17.01 -20.06 -8.12
CA THR A 20 -15.66 -20.14 -8.68
C THR A 20 -15.33 -18.88 -9.50
N GLY A 21 -16.29 -18.37 -10.28
CA GLY A 21 -16.20 -17.10 -10.99
C GLY A 21 -16.11 -15.88 -10.07
N MET A 22 -16.97 -15.78 -9.04
CA MET A 22 -16.91 -14.72 -8.02
C MET A 22 -15.63 -14.79 -7.20
N LYS A 23 -15.12 -15.96 -6.82
CA LYS A 23 -13.82 -16.06 -6.12
C LYS A 23 -12.64 -15.60 -6.98
N LYS A 24 -12.68 -15.83 -8.30
CA LYS A 24 -11.63 -15.39 -9.24
C LYS A 24 -11.64 -13.86 -9.43
N VAL A 25 -12.83 -13.25 -9.52
CA VAL A 25 -13.00 -11.78 -9.64
C VAL A 25 -12.75 -11.05 -8.31
N VAL A 26 -13.22 -11.60 -7.17
CA VAL A 26 -12.97 -11.05 -5.84
C VAL A 26 -11.48 -11.04 -5.50
N LYS A 27 -10.71 -12.07 -5.90
CA LYS A 27 -9.24 -12.04 -5.75
C LYS A 27 -8.55 -10.99 -6.63
N GLN A 28 -9.10 -10.62 -7.78
CA GLN A 28 -8.51 -9.58 -8.64
C GLN A 28 -8.74 -8.18 -8.05
N ALA A 29 -9.99 -7.86 -7.68
CA ALA A 29 -10.34 -6.56 -7.07
C ALA A 29 -9.64 -6.33 -5.72
N VAL A 30 -9.43 -7.37 -4.92
CA VAL A 30 -8.69 -7.28 -3.64
C VAL A 30 -7.26 -6.77 -3.86
N THR A 31 -6.53 -7.27 -4.85
CA THR A 31 -5.14 -6.84 -5.11
C THR A 31 -4.98 -5.41 -5.61
N GLU A 32 -5.90 -4.90 -6.45
CA GLU A 32 -5.84 -3.51 -6.91
C GLU A 32 -6.18 -2.53 -5.78
N VAL A 33 -7.11 -2.93 -4.90
CA VAL A 33 -7.41 -2.23 -3.65
C VAL A 33 -6.22 -2.25 -2.70
N ASP A 34 -5.49 -3.36 -2.59
CA ASP A 34 -4.31 -3.46 -1.74
C ASP A 34 -3.18 -2.55 -2.22
N VAL A 35 -2.92 -2.49 -3.53
CA VAL A 35 -1.99 -1.49 -4.11
C VAL A 35 -2.44 -0.07 -3.81
N LEU A 36 -3.75 0.21 -3.86
CA LEU A 36 -4.28 1.54 -3.56
C LEU A 36 -4.12 1.92 -2.09
N LYS A 37 -4.32 0.98 -1.15
CA LYS A 37 -4.08 1.19 0.27
C LYS A 37 -2.62 1.49 0.57
N LEU A 38 -1.70 0.69 0.02
CA LEU A 38 -0.26 0.93 0.20
C LEU A 38 0.17 2.30 -0.34
N LYS A 39 -0.37 2.70 -1.50
CA LYS A 39 -0.15 4.06 -2.04
C LYS A 39 -0.68 5.14 -1.12
N TYR A 40 -1.87 4.96 -0.56
CA TYR A 40 -2.44 5.92 0.38
C TYR A 40 -1.59 6.07 1.65
N GLU A 41 -1.11 4.96 2.19
CA GLU A 41 -0.19 4.94 3.34
C GLU A 41 1.12 5.65 3.00
N ARG A 42 1.70 5.40 1.83
CA ARG A 42 2.89 6.11 1.37
C ARG A 42 2.66 7.62 1.27
N GLU A 43 1.53 8.05 0.72
CA GLU A 43 1.19 9.48 0.64
C GLU A 43 0.95 10.10 2.02
N LYS A 44 0.51 9.32 3.01
CA LYS A 44 0.45 9.78 4.40
C LYS A 44 1.86 10.00 4.97
N VAL A 45 2.78 9.05 4.78
CA VAL A 45 4.18 9.18 5.21
C VAL A 45 4.86 10.40 4.56
N LYS A 46 4.62 10.66 3.28
CA LYS A 46 5.15 11.86 2.60
C LYS A 46 4.64 13.17 3.20
N ARG A 47 3.35 13.23 3.56
CA ARG A 47 2.79 14.41 4.24
C ARG A 47 3.42 14.60 5.62
N GLU A 48 3.64 13.51 6.35
CA GLU A 48 4.36 13.54 7.63
C GLU A 48 5.79 14.03 7.46
N LEU A 49 6.56 13.51 6.48
CA LEU A 49 7.89 14.01 6.12
C LEU A 49 7.91 15.52 5.86
N SER A 50 6.98 16.00 5.02
CA SER A 50 6.87 17.44 4.73
C SER A 50 6.61 18.26 5.99
N SER A 51 5.80 17.76 6.92
CA SER A 51 5.52 18.43 8.19
C SER A 51 6.75 18.46 9.09
N VAL A 52 7.52 17.37 9.17
CA VAL A 52 8.75 17.31 9.97
C VAL A 52 9.80 18.26 9.40
N TYR A 53 10.01 18.31 8.09
CA TYR A 53 10.93 19.28 7.47
C TYR A 53 10.54 20.73 7.75
N GLN A 54 9.24 21.04 7.71
CA GLN A 54 8.76 22.38 8.07
C GLN A 54 9.11 22.71 9.52
N ARG A 55 8.87 21.79 10.45
CA ARG A 55 9.20 21.97 11.88
C ARG A 55 10.71 22.14 12.11
N ILE A 56 11.54 21.41 11.39
CA ILE A 56 13.00 21.62 11.41
C ILE A 56 13.33 23.03 10.95
N GLY A 57 12.75 23.48 9.83
CA GLY A 57 12.98 24.83 9.29
C GLY A 57 12.58 25.93 10.26
N GLU A 58 11.38 25.83 10.86
CA GLU A 58 10.89 26.74 11.89
C GLU A 58 11.85 26.80 13.08
N LEU A 59 12.25 25.65 13.61
CA LEU A 59 13.14 25.56 14.76
C LEU A 59 14.54 26.12 14.48
N VAL A 60 15.10 25.82 13.30
CA VAL A 60 16.39 26.37 12.86
C VAL A 60 16.30 27.89 12.72
N PHE A 61 15.21 28.40 12.16
CA PHE A 61 15.00 29.84 12.01
C PHE A 61 14.94 30.54 13.36
N ASP A 62 14.15 30.02 14.30
CA ASP A 62 14.02 30.60 15.64
C ASP A 62 15.37 30.59 16.39
N MET A 63 16.09 29.46 16.36
CA MET A 63 17.42 29.36 16.97
C MET A 63 18.44 30.33 16.34
N ALA A 64 18.39 30.51 15.02
CA ALA A 64 19.27 31.45 14.33
C ALA A 64 18.93 32.91 14.69
N ALA A 65 17.64 33.25 14.81
CA ALA A 65 17.18 34.57 15.24
C ALA A 65 17.63 34.90 16.68
N GLU A 66 17.72 33.90 17.56
CA GLU A 66 18.27 34.01 18.91
C GLU A 66 19.81 34.06 18.96
N GLY A 67 20.49 33.96 17.81
CA GLY A 67 21.95 33.97 17.73
C GLY A 67 22.60 32.68 18.25
N LYS A 68 21.84 31.58 18.33
CA LYS A 68 22.34 30.30 18.81
C LYS A 68 23.41 29.76 17.87
N LYS A 69 24.54 29.35 18.44
CA LYS A 69 25.61 28.64 17.73
C LYS A 69 25.38 27.13 17.84
N ASP A 70 25.94 26.37 16.90
CA ASP A 70 25.88 24.89 16.89
C ASP A 70 24.46 24.29 16.82
N ILE A 71 23.55 24.88 16.02
CA ILE A 71 22.15 24.44 15.83
C ILE A 71 22.04 22.93 15.50
N LEU A 72 22.98 22.37 14.74
CA LEU A 72 22.97 20.94 14.39
C LEU A 72 23.24 20.00 15.59
N LYS A 73 23.85 20.50 16.67
CA LYS A 73 24.05 19.73 17.91
C LYS A 73 22.84 19.81 18.83
N ASP A 74 21.85 20.62 18.48
CA ASP A 74 20.64 20.76 19.29
C ASP A 74 19.89 19.41 19.36
N PRO A 75 19.51 18.96 20.57
CA PRO A 75 18.86 17.67 20.75
C PRO A 75 17.49 17.59 20.05
N ASP A 76 16.74 18.69 19.93
CA ASP A 76 15.46 18.69 19.23
C ASP A 76 15.64 18.60 17.72
N ILE A 77 16.64 19.29 17.16
CA ILE A 77 17.02 19.16 15.75
C ILE A 77 17.43 17.71 15.44
N ASN A 78 18.29 17.12 16.28
CA ASN A 78 18.71 15.73 16.10
C ASN A 78 17.55 14.73 16.21
N ARG A 79 16.61 14.96 17.13
CA ARG A 79 15.39 14.15 17.26
C ARG A 79 14.54 14.22 15.99
N LEU A 80 14.35 15.41 15.44
CA LEU A 80 13.58 15.60 14.20
C LEU A 80 14.29 14.97 12.99
N PHE A 81 15.62 15.02 12.91
CA PHE A 81 16.36 14.31 11.86
C PHE A 81 16.23 12.79 11.96
N ASN A 82 16.24 12.23 13.17
CA ASN A 82 15.97 10.80 13.36
C ASN A 82 14.55 10.43 12.91
N GLU A 83 13.56 11.30 13.18
CA GLU A 83 12.19 11.12 12.70
C GLU A 83 12.12 11.14 11.16
N VAL A 84 12.82 12.07 10.50
CA VAL A 84 12.96 12.08 9.04
C VAL A 84 13.55 10.77 8.53
N SER A 85 14.66 10.29 9.10
CA SER A 85 15.30 9.04 8.67
C SER A 85 14.34 7.84 8.78
N HIS A 86 13.59 7.72 9.88
CA HIS A 86 12.61 6.65 10.05
C HIS A 86 11.45 6.74 9.05
N LEU A 87 10.97 7.95 8.75
CA LEU A 87 9.90 8.13 7.77
C LEU A 87 10.39 7.85 6.34
N GLU A 88 11.61 8.24 5.97
CA GLU A 88 12.22 7.90 4.67
C GLU A 88 12.41 6.39 4.50
N GLU A 89 12.85 5.68 5.55
CA GLU A 89 12.93 4.22 5.55
C GLU A 89 11.56 3.58 5.35
N THR A 90 10.54 4.13 6.02
CA THR A 90 9.16 3.67 5.88
C THR A 90 8.61 3.91 4.47
N GLU A 91 8.87 5.07 3.88
CA GLU A 91 8.49 5.38 2.50
C GLU A 91 9.13 4.39 1.52
N LYS A 92 10.44 4.14 1.65
CA LYS A 92 11.18 3.19 0.81
C LYS A 92 10.60 1.77 0.92
N ARG A 93 10.28 1.33 2.15
CA ARG A 93 9.64 0.02 2.36
C ARG A 93 8.30 -0.06 1.64
N LEU A 94 7.46 0.97 1.75
CA LEU A 94 6.16 1.02 1.06
C LEU A 94 6.32 1.02 -0.47
N ASP A 95 7.33 1.69 -1.02
CA ASP A 95 7.63 1.65 -2.45
C ASP A 95 8.01 0.25 -2.95
N VAL A 96 8.77 -0.51 -2.15
CA VAL A 96 9.09 -1.92 -2.44
C VAL A 96 7.82 -2.76 -2.39
N GLU A 97 7.02 -2.67 -1.32
CA GLU A 97 5.77 -3.44 -1.16
C GLU A 97 4.77 -3.16 -2.30
N ILE A 98 4.64 -1.91 -2.74
CA ILE A 98 3.82 -1.52 -3.89
C ILE A 98 4.32 -2.19 -5.17
N SER A 99 5.64 -2.21 -5.38
CA SER A 99 6.27 -2.78 -6.58
C SER A 99 6.09 -4.29 -6.64
N GLU A 100 6.33 -4.99 -5.53
CA GLU A 100 6.13 -6.43 -5.40
C GLU A 100 4.66 -6.82 -5.59
N THR A 101 3.74 -6.08 -4.97
CA THR A 101 2.30 -6.33 -5.10
C THR A 101 1.84 -6.14 -6.54
N ARG A 102 2.36 -5.12 -7.24
CA ARG A 102 2.08 -4.89 -8.67
C ARG A 102 2.60 -6.02 -9.55
N GLU A 103 3.81 -6.49 -9.31
CA GLU A 103 4.39 -7.58 -10.09
C GLU A 103 3.62 -8.89 -9.89
N TYR A 104 3.24 -9.20 -8.64
CA TYR A 104 2.36 -10.32 -8.33
C TYR A 104 1.02 -10.25 -9.09
N VAL A 105 0.43 -9.06 -9.18
CA VAL A 105 -0.80 -8.85 -9.95
C VAL A 105 -0.59 -9.09 -11.45
N LYS A 106 0.54 -8.65 -12.00
CA LYS A 106 0.85 -8.77 -13.42
C LYS A 106 1.07 -10.23 -13.83
N VAL A 107 1.96 -10.94 -13.15
CA VAL A 107 2.26 -12.37 -13.41
C VAL A 107 0.98 -13.21 -13.35
N LYS A 108 0.12 -12.95 -12.36
CA LYS A 108 -1.15 -13.67 -12.20
C LYS A 108 -2.18 -13.36 -13.29
N LYS A 109 -2.18 -12.14 -13.86
CA LYS A 109 -3.02 -11.78 -15.02
C LYS A 109 -2.54 -12.50 -16.29
N GLU A 110 -1.23 -12.71 -16.44
CA GLU A 110 -0.63 -13.40 -17.58
C GLU A 110 -0.89 -14.92 -17.53
N SER A 111 -0.72 -15.57 -16.39
CA SER A 111 -1.05 -17.01 -16.23
C SER A 111 -2.54 -17.31 -16.47
N GLN A 112 -3.44 -16.38 -16.12
CA GLN A 112 -4.87 -16.53 -16.42
C GLN A 112 -5.22 -16.34 -17.89
N LYS A 113 -4.36 -15.71 -18.70
CA LYS A 113 -4.56 -15.63 -20.15
C LYS A 113 -4.15 -16.94 -20.83
N GLU A 114 -3.07 -17.57 -20.37
CA GLU A 114 -2.57 -18.83 -20.93
C GLU A 114 -3.49 -20.03 -20.63
N GLU A 115 -4.14 -20.08 -19.47
CA GLU A 115 -5.12 -21.13 -19.12
C GLU A 115 -6.45 -21.05 -19.90
N ASN A 116 -6.71 -19.96 -20.62
CA ASN A 116 -7.97 -19.73 -21.35
C ASN A 116 -7.82 -19.92 -22.88
N PHE A 117 -6.69 -20.47 -23.34
CA PHE A 117 -6.45 -20.85 -24.74
C PHE A 117 -6.33 -22.36 -24.91
#